data_AF-A0A516SFZ7-F1
#
_entry.id   AF-A0A516SFZ7-F1
#
_cell.length_a   1.000
_cell.length_b   1.000
_cell.length_c   1.000
_cell.angle_alpha   90.00
_cell.angle_beta   90.00
_cell.angle_gamma   90.00
#
_symmetry.space_group_name_H-M   'P 1'
#
loop_
_entity.id
_entity.type
_entity.pdbx_description
1 polymer ?
#
loop_
_entity_poly.entity_id
_entity_poly.type
_entity_poly.pdbx_seq_one_letter_code
_entity_poly.pdbx_strand_id
1 'polypeptide(L)' 'MRFLLPAILIVLMAGCATTPQDQEWVVDSQYVAKVNQGAKMGGGQVIWLQYPTKLVPVERASGS' A
#
# COMPACT_ATOMS: atom_id res chain seq x y z
N MET A 1 1.22 -44.18 16.75
CA MET A 1 1.99 -42.98 16.35
C MET A 1 2.26 -43.01 14.84
N ARG A 2 1.22 -42.88 14.00
CA ARG A 2 1.35 -43.12 12.54
C ARG A 2 0.34 -42.35 11.70
N PHE A 3 -0.06 -41.15 12.16
CA PHE A 3 -1.02 -40.28 11.46
C PHE A 3 -0.70 -38.78 11.53
N LEU A 4 0.51 -38.40 11.96
CA LEU A 4 0.90 -36.98 12.11
C LEU A 4 1.58 -36.38 10.87
N LEU A 5 1.88 -37.19 9.84
CA LEU A 5 2.57 -36.71 8.63
C LEU A 5 1.72 -35.87 7.65
N PRO A 6 0.42 -36.12 7.40
CA PRO A 6 -0.30 -35.42 6.33
C PRO A 6 -0.67 -33.97 6.70
N ALA A 7 -0.73 -33.63 7.99
CA ALA A 7 -1.11 -32.30 8.45
C ALA A 7 -0.05 -31.22 8.14
N ILE A 8 1.22 -31.59 8.09
CA ILE A 8 2.33 -30.66 7.86
C ILE A 8 2.34 -30.18 6.40
N LEU A 9 1.91 -31.01 5.45
CA LEU A 9 1.96 -30.67 4.02
C LEU A 9 0.95 -29.58 3.61
N ILE A 10 -0.19 -29.49 4.32
CA ILE A 10 -1.27 -28.54 4.00
C ILE A 10 -0.90 -27.10 4.44
N VAL A 11 -0.11 -26.95 5.50
CA VAL A 11 0.30 -25.64 6.02
C VAL A 11 1.28 -24.94 5.08
N LEU A 12 2.10 -25.69 4.34
CA LEU A 12 3.07 -25.13 3.38
C LEU A 12 2.42 -24.53 2.12
N MET A 13 1.22 -24.96 1.74
CA MET A 13 0.54 -24.47 0.52
C MET A 13 -0.15 -23.11 0.72
N ALA A 14 -0.49 -22.72 1.95
CA ALA A 14 -1.13 -21.43 2.23
C ALA A 14 -0.15 -20.24 2.19
N GLY A 15 1.16 -20.49 2.22
CA GLY A 15 2.20 -19.45 2.29
C GLY A 15 2.74 -18.94 0.94
N CYS A 16 2.41 -19.59 -0.19
CA CYS A 16 3.10 -19.34 -1.47
C CYS A 16 2.37 -18.44 -2.47
N ALA A 17 1.15 -17.96 -2.19
CA ALA A 17 0.36 -17.18 -3.16
C ALA A 17 0.26 -15.67 -2.87
N THR A 18 0.90 -15.15 -1.82
CA THR A 18 0.98 -13.70 -1.59
C THR A 18 2.21 -13.16 -2.30
N THR A 19 2.06 -12.85 -3.59
CA THR A 19 3.06 -12.08 -4.32
C THR A 19 2.91 -10.61 -3.92
N PRO A 20 3.90 -9.96 -3.27
CA PRO A 20 3.79 -8.55 -2.85
C PRO A 20 4.01 -7.56 -4.00
N GLN A 21 3.64 -7.93 -5.24
CA GLN A 21 3.96 -7.16 -6.45
C GLN A 21 2.89 -6.12 -6.83
N ASP A 22 1.80 -6.04 -6.09
CA ASP A 22 0.69 -5.16 -6.40
C ASP A 22 0.82 -3.86 -5.58
N GLN A 23 1.87 -3.10 -5.84
CA GLN A 23 2.05 -1.75 -5.28
C GLN A 23 2.21 -0.73 -6.40
N GLU A 24 1.53 0.41 -6.28
CA GLU A 24 1.61 1.51 -7.23
C GLU A 24 2.03 2.81 -6.52
N TRP A 25 2.81 3.63 -7.21
CA TRP A 25 3.15 4.97 -6.74
C TRP A 25 2.01 5.93 -7.03
N VAL A 26 1.38 6.46 -5.98
CA VAL A 26 0.33 7.47 -6.08
C VAL A 26 0.76 8.75 -5.38
N VAL A 27 0.21 9.89 -5.79
CA VAL A 27 0.45 11.17 -5.09
C VAL A 27 -0.08 11.07 -3.66
N ASP A 28 0.73 11.47 -2.68
CA ASP A 28 0.29 11.54 -1.29
C ASP A 28 -0.57 12.78 -1.03
N SER A 29 -1.82 12.70 -1.47
CA SER A 29 -2.81 13.79 -1.35
C SER A 29 -3.03 14.26 0.09
N GLN A 30 -2.91 13.37 1.08
CA GLN A 30 -3.06 13.73 2.49
C GLN A 30 -1.90 14.61 2.97
N TYR A 31 -0.68 14.26 2.59
CA TYR A 31 0.49 15.07 2.91
C TYR A 31 0.43 16.43 2.21
N VAL A 32 0.13 16.44 0.90
CA VAL A 32 -0.03 17.68 0.12
C VAL A 32 -1.08 18.59 0.75
N ALA A 33 -2.23 18.05 1.16
CA ALA A 33 -3.29 18.83 1.80
C ALA A 33 -2.82 19.45 3.13
N LYS A 34 -2.13 18.69 3.98
CA LYS A 34 -1.59 19.19 5.25
C LYS A 34 -0.59 20.32 5.05
N VAL A 35 0.34 20.17 4.11
CA VAL A 35 1.34 21.19 3.79
C VAL A 35 0.69 22.45 3.24
N ASN A 36 -0.23 22.31 2.28
CA ASN A 36 -0.96 23.45 1.72
C ASN A 36 -1.78 24.18 2.78
N GLN A 37 -2.42 23.44 3.70
CA GLN A 37 -3.15 24.02 4.83
C GLN A 37 -2.21 24.80 5.76
N GLY A 38 -1.05 24.24 6.10
CA GLY A 38 -0.03 24.91 6.91
C GLY A 38 0.46 26.21 6.27
N ALA A 39 0.79 26.18 4.98
CA ALA A 39 1.21 27.36 4.24
C ALA A 39 0.12 28.43 4.21
N LYS A 40 -1.14 28.04 3.98
CA LYS A 40 -2.27 28.97 3.99
C LYS A 40 -2.47 29.63 5.35
N MET A 41 -2.32 28.89 6.45
CA MET A 41 -2.39 29.45 7.81
C MET A 41 -1.24 30.44 8.09
N GLY A 42 -0.07 30.22 7.48
CA GLY A 42 1.06 31.14 7.54
C GLY A 42 1.01 32.30 6.52
N GLY A 43 -0.08 32.43 5.74
CA GLY A 43 -0.22 33.47 4.72
C GLY A 43 0.62 33.23 3.45
N GLY A 44 1.16 32.02 3.27
CA GLY A 44 1.95 31.62 2.12
C GLY A 44 1.22 30.70 1.14
N GLN A 45 1.90 30.38 0.05
CA GLN A 45 1.47 29.40 -0.95
C GLN A 45 2.60 28.41 -1.23
N VAL A 46 2.26 27.15 -1.53
CA VAL A 46 3.23 26.12 -1.90
C VAL A 46 3.16 25.87 -3.39
N ILE A 47 4.33 25.88 -4.03
CA ILE A 47 4.50 25.50 -5.44
C ILE A 47 5.27 24.19 -5.46
N TRP A 48 4.66 23.15 -6.02
CA TRP A 48 5.26 21.82 -6.13
C TRP A 48 6.01 21.70 -7.45
N LEU A 49 7.33 21.53 -7.40
CA LEU A 49 8.14 21.17 -8.57
C LEU A 49 8.01 19.67 -8.90
N GLN A 50 7.86 18.85 -7.86
CA GLN A 50 7.56 17.43 -7.95
C GLN A 50 6.62 17.07 -6.80
N TYR A 51 5.51 16.41 -7.11
CA TYR A 51 4.55 16.00 -6.08
C TYR A 51 5.10 14.82 -5.27
N PRO A 52 4.93 14.83 -3.93
CA PRO A 52 5.31 13.71 -3.09
C PRO A 52 4.40 12.52 -3.39
N THR A 53 5.01 11.34 -3.51
CA THR A 53 4.31 10.08 -3.81
C THR A 53 4.53 9.07 -2.70
N LYS A 54 3.62 8.11 -2.62
CA LYS A 54 3.69 6.96 -1.72
C LYS A 54 3.30 5.68 -2.46
N LEU A 55 3.85 4.56 -2.00
CA LEU A 55 3.42 3.24 -2.44
C LEU A 55 2.10 2.90 -1.76
N VAL A 56 1.11 2.51 -2.55
CA VAL A 56 -0.16 1.97 -2.06
C VAL A 56 -0.40 0.59 -2.67
N PRO A 57 -1.05 -0.33 -1.94
CA PRO A 57 -1.51 -1.59 -2.52
C PRO A 57 -2.46 -1.31 -3.68
N VAL A 58 -2.26 -1.98 -4.82
CA VAL A 58 -3.18 -1.96 -5.95
C VAL A 58 -4.36 -2.84 -5.56
N GLU A 59 -5.49 -2.22 -5.22
CA GLU A 59 -6.75 -2.92 -5.08
C GLU A 59 -7.25 -3.29 -6.47
N ARG A 60 -6.76 -4.41 -7.03
CA ARG A 60 -7.43 -5.01 -8.18
C ARG A 60 -8.82 -5.39 -7.69
N ALA A 61 -9.84 -4.73 -8.23
CA ALA A 61 -11.22 -5.16 -8.05
C ALA A 61 -11.26 -6.68 -8.25
N SER A 62 -11.56 -7.42 -7.18
CA SER A 62 -12.03 -8.79 -7.24
C SER A 62 -13.36 -8.77 -7.99
N GLY A 63 -13.28 -8.62 -9.31
CA GLY A 63 -14.40 -8.73 -10.21
C GLY A 63 -14.92 -10.15 -10.14
N SER A 64 -16.07 -10.25 -9.47
CA SER A 64 -17.25 -11.08 -9.72
C SER A 64 -17.11 -12.42 -10.43
#